data_AF-A0A959KT91-F1
#
_entry.id   AF-A0A959KT91-F1
#
_cell.length_a   1.000
_cell.length_b   1.000
_cell.length_c   1.000
_cell.angle_alpha   90.00
_cell.angle_beta   90.00
_cell.angle_gamma   90.00
#
_symmetry.space_group_name_H-M   'P 1'
#
loop_
_entity.id
_entity.type
_entity.pdbx_description
1 polymer ?
#
loop_
_entity_poly.entity_id
_entity_poly.type
_entity_poly.pdbx_seq_one_letter_code
_entity_poly.pdbx_strand_id
1 'polypeptide(L)'
;MKRATYYSDAVESMIAPIDSESFSGRVGFLIQSANAIAEESCPALLESEWLALADANKGTAHTFELGAASVISGMLHNLFDSAGELDGKWGVDCLALARRLGAMSFAERFAVFEIVRRFWSRDMAQDYRAYLLSLGAIVK
;
A
#
# COMPACT_ATOMS: atom_id res chain seq x y z
N MET A 1 23.01 -11.94 24.67
CA MET A 1 21.85 -11.79 23.75
C MET A 1 22.41 -11.50 22.36
N LYS A 2 22.26 -12.39 21.38
CA LYS A 2 22.77 -12.17 20.01
C LYS A 2 21.80 -11.23 19.28
N ARG A 3 22.27 -10.05 18.85
CA ARG A 3 21.50 -9.09 18.03
C ARG A 3 21.78 -9.35 16.54
N ALA A 4 20.74 -9.28 15.70
CA ALA A 4 20.78 -9.72 14.30
C ALA A 4 21.30 -8.66 13.30
N THR A 5 21.56 -7.43 13.74
CA THR A 5 22.01 -6.34 12.86
C THR A 5 22.85 -5.34 13.65
N TYR A 6 24.03 -5.00 13.14
CA TYR A 6 24.86 -3.90 13.66
C TYR A 6 24.35 -2.60 13.05
N TYR A 7 23.88 -1.70 13.90
CA TYR A 7 23.67 -0.29 13.54
C TYR A 7 24.96 0.46 13.88
N SER A 8 25.27 1.53 13.13
CA SER A 8 26.37 2.41 13.52
C SER A 8 26.03 3.14 14.82
N ASP A 9 27.05 3.57 15.58
CA ASP A 9 26.87 4.34 16.82
C ASP A 9 25.96 5.58 16.61
N ALA A 10 26.03 6.18 15.42
CA ALA A 10 25.14 7.28 15.02
C ALA A 10 23.67 6.84 14.96
N VAL A 11 23.38 5.66 14.41
CA VAL A 11 22.01 5.13 14.31
C VAL A 11 21.53 4.60 15.67
N GLU A 12 22.39 3.97 16.48
CA GLU A 12 22.03 3.58 17.85
C GLU A 12 21.67 4.80 18.71
N SER A 13 22.38 5.93 18.55
CA SER A 13 22.10 7.17 19.30
C SER A 13 20.78 7.85 18.90
N MET A 14 20.22 7.51 17.73
CA MET A 14 18.93 8.04 17.26
C MET A 14 17.74 7.23 17.77
N ILE A 15 17.96 5.99 18.22
CA ILE A 15 16.93 5.10 18.75
C ILE A 15 16.81 5.33 20.26
N ALA A 16 16.18 6.45 20.62
CA ALA A 16 15.87 6.74 22.02
C ALA A 16 14.65 5.92 22.51
N PRO A 17 14.50 5.73 23.84
CA PRO A 17 13.41 4.96 24.42
C PRO A 17 12.04 5.61 24.13
N ILE A 18 11.01 4.74 24.05
CA ILE A 18 9.64 4.98 23.58
C ILE A 18 8.93 6.15 24.30
N ASP A 19 9.38 6.52 25.49
CA ASP A 19 8.79 7.49 26.41
C ASP A 19 9.44 8.89 26.39
N SER A 20 10.48 9.08 25.57
CA SER A 20 11.05 10.41 25.29
C SER A 20 10.51 10.95 23.96
N GLU A 21 10.41 12.28 23.79
CA GLU A 21 10.25 12.96 22.49
C GLU A 21 11.48 12.66 21.60
N SER A 22 11.61 11.40 21.21
CA SER A 22 12.69 10.88 20.42
C SER A 22 12.29 10.86 18.96
N PHE A 23 13.29 10.95 18.08
CA PHE A 23 13.05 10.77 16.66
C PHE A 23 12.41 9.42 16.36
N SER A 24 12.83 8.34 17.04
CA SER A 24 12.20 7.03 16.93
C SER A 24 10.77 6.98 17.45
N GLY A 25 10.45 7.64 18.56
CA GLY A 25 9.09 7.77 19.07
C GLY A 25 8.18 8.51 18.08
N ARG A 26 8.67 9.60 17.47
CA ARG A 26 7.95 10.34 16.42
C ARG A 26 7.73 9.51 15.17
N VAL A 27 8.73 8.74 14.72
CA VAL A 27 8.60 7.82 13.58
C VAL A 27 7.56 6.74 13.89
N GLY A 28 7.61 6.14 15.09
CA GLY A 28 6.63 5.15 15.53
C GLY A 28 5.21 5.71 15.55
N PHE A 29 5.02 6.90 16.09
CA PHE A 29 3.74 7.61 16.06
C PHE A 29 3.25 7.84 14.64
N LEU A 30 4.09 8.36 13.74
CA LEU A 30 3.72 8.61 12.34
C LEU A 30 3.32 7.32 11.61
N ILE A 31 4.01 6.21 11.86
CA ILE A 31 3.66 4.89 11.29
C ILE A 31 2.29 4.45 11.81
N GLN A 32 2.03 4.55 13.12
CA GLN A 32 0.76 4.18 13.71
C GLN A 32 -0.39 5.05 13.19
N SER A 33 -0.18 6.38 13.11
CA SER A 33 -1.16 7.29 12.55
C SER A 33 -1.45 7.01 11.08
N ALA A 34 -0.41 6.75 10.27
CA ALA A 34 -0.58 6.41 8.86
C ALA A 34 -1.36 5.10 8.68
N ASN A 35 -1.09 4.08 9.51
CA ASN A 35 -1.86 2.82 9.50
C ASN A 35 -3.33 3.06 9.87
N ALA A 36 -3.61 3.81 10.94
CA ALA A 36 -4.98 4.13 11.35
C ALA A 36 -5.74 4.87 10.24
N ILE A 37 -5.11 5.88 9.62
CA ILE A 37 -5.70 6.62 8.50
C ILE A 37 -5.99 5.68 7.31
N ALA A 38 -5.06 4.77 6.99
CA ALA A 38 -5.24 3.82 5.90
C ALA A 38 -6.37 2.83 6.17
N GLU A 39 -6.50 2.35 7.40
CA GLU A 39 -7.60 1.46 7.81
C GLU A 39 -8.96 2.17 7.77
N GLU A 40 -9.05 3.38 8.31
CA GLU A 40 -10.29 4.18 8.33
C GLU A 40 -10.72 4.66 6.94
N SER A 41 -9.74 4.91 6.05
CA SER A 41 -9.99 5.41 4.69
C SER A 41 -10.03 4.32 3.63
N CYS A 42 -9.97 3.04 4.01
CA CYS A 42 -9.92 1.95 3.03
C CYS A 42 -11.23 1.87 2.23
N PRO A 43 -11.21 2.02 0.90
CA PRO A 43 -12.43 1.93 0.11
C PRO A 43 -12.89 0.49 -0.03
N ALA A 44 -14.20 0.29 -0.06
CA ALA A 44 -14.79 -1.01 -0.39
C ALA A 44 -14.78 -1.22 -1.91
N LEU A 45 -14.00 -2.19 -2.40
CA LEU A 45 -13.87 -2.57 -3.81
C LEU A 45 -14.23 -4.04 -4.01
N LEU A 46 -14.52 -4.43 -5.25
CA LEU A 46 -14.68 -5.83 -5.61
C LEU A 46 -13.33 -6.56 -5.53
N GLU A 47 -13.37 -7.88 -5.34
CA GLU A 47 -12.15 -8.71 -5.34
C GLU A 47 -11.36 -8.56 -6.65
N SER A 48 -12.05 -8.60 -7.79
CA SER A 48 -11.43 -8.42 -9.10
C SER A 48 -10.82 -7.04 -9.29
N GLU A 49 -11.41 -5.98 -8.70
CA GLU A 49 -10.85 -4.63 -8.74
C GLU A 49 -9.55 -4.55 -7.93
N TRP A 50 -9.51 -5.18 -6.74
CA TRP A 50 -8.29 -5.28 -5.95
C TRP A 50 -7.18 -6.03 -6.69
N LEU A 51 -7.51 -7.13 -7.36
CA LEU A 51 -6.55 -7.94 -8.11
C LEU A 51 -6.04 -7.20 -9.36
N ALA A 52 -6.90 -6.47 -10.07
CA ALA A 52 -6.49 -5.61 -11.18
C ALA A 52 -5.54 -4.49 -10.70
N LEU A 53 -5.84 -3.85 -9.58
CA LEU A 53 -4.96 -2.84 -8.97
C LEU A 53 -3.60 -3.42 -8.56
N ALA A 54 -3.59 -4.62 -7.97
CA ALA A 54 -2.38 -5.30 -7.58
C ALA A 54 -1.51 -5.64 -8.78
N ASP A 55 -2.08 -6.24 -9.82
CA ASP A 55 -1.35 -6.61 -11.04
C ASP A 55 -0.82 -5.39 -11.80
N ALA A 56 -1.66 -4.37 -12.01
CA ALA A 56 -1.25 -3.14 -12.70
C ALA A 56 -0.03 -2.48 -12.04
N ASN A 57 0.08 -2.58 -10.73
CA ASN A 57 1.15 -1.95 -9.94
C ASN A 57 2.24 -2.94 -9.49
N LYS A 58 2.30 -4.10 -10.13
CA LYS A 58 3.36 -5.07 -9.87
C LYS A 58 4.72 -4.47 -10.24
N GLY A 59 5.64 -4.43 -9.28
CA GLY A 59 6.98 -3.91 -9.47
C GLY A 59 7.15 -2.40 -9.22
N THR A 60 6.07 -1.61 -9.20
CA THR A 60 6.09 -0.19 -8.83
C THR A 60 5.71 0.05 -7.36
N ALA A 61 5.08 -0.92 -6.70
CA ALA A 61 4.69 -0.79 -5.30
C ALA A 61 5.88 -0.73 -4.31
N HIS A 62 7.10 -1.07 -4.75
CA HIS A 62 8.30 -1.11 -3.92
C HIS A 62 9.33 -0.02 -4.26
N THR A 63 9.11 0.77 -5.31
CA THR A 63 9.99 1.89 -5.62
C THR A 63 9.73 3.03 -4.64
N PHE A 64 10.69 3.26 -3.74
CA PHE A 64 10.75 4.48 -2.94
C PHE A 64 11.18 5.64 -3.85
N GLU A 65 10.26 6.10 -4.70
CA GLU A 65 10.49 7.32 -5.48
C GLU A 65 10.36 8.56 -4.60
N LEU A 66 10.93 9.67 -5.08
CA LEU A 66 10.95 10.96 -4.39
C LEU A 66 9.52 11.54 -4.32
N GLY A 67 8.78 11.13 -3.28
CA GLY A 67 7.51 11.74 -2.86
C GLY A 67 6.31 10.79 -2.94
N ALA A 68 5.70 10.51 -1.78
CA ALA A 68 4.53 9.64 -1.66
C ALA A 68 3.37 10.05 -2.60
N ALA A 69 3.18 11.35 -2.80
CA ALA A 69 2.13 11.86 -3.70
C ALA A 69 2.33 11.46 -5.17
N SER A 70 3.59 11.38 -5.63
CA SER A 70 3.90 10.97 -6.99
C SER A 70 3.65 9.48 -7.19
N VAL A 71 4.11 8.65 -6.25
CA VAL A 71 3.89 7.19 -6.28
C VAL A 71 2.41 6.85 -6.24
N ILE A 72 1.66 7.46 -5.33
CA ILE A 72 0.21 7.23 -5.18
C ILE A 72 -0.56 7.70 -6.42
N SER A 73 -0.14 8.81 -7.03
CA SER A 73 -0.74 9.27 -8.29
C SER A 73 -0.34 8.39 -9.46
N GLY A 74 0.87 7.81 -9.46
CA GLY A 74 1.34 6.87 -10.48
C GLY A 74 0.46 5.64 -10.65
N MET A 75 -0.21 5.19 -9.57
CA MET A 75 -1.04 3.99 -9.60
C MET A 75 -2.17 4.03 -10.63
N LEU A 76 -2.77 5.20 -10.84
CA LEU A 76 -3.84 5.37 -11.82
C LEU A 76 -3.33 5.26 -13.25
N HIS A 77 -2.10 5.70 -13.51
CA HIS A 77 -1.47 5.62 -14.82
C HIS A 77 -1.15 4.16 -15.17
N ASN A 78 -0.57 3.42 -14.22
CA ASN A 78 -0.32 1.99 -14.41
C ASN A 78 -1.60 1.21 -14.72
N LEU A 79 -2.70 1.52 -14.02
CA LEU A 79 -4.00 0.90 -14.27
C LEU A 79 -4.58 1.29 -15.63
N PHE A 80 -4.41 2.55 -16.04
CA PHE A 80 -4.84 3.04 -17.36
C PHE A 80 -4.07 2.37 -18.49
N ASP A 81 -2.75 2.26 -18.36
CA ASP A 81 -1.86 1.65 -19.36
C ASP A 81 -2.07 0.13 -19.48
N SER A 82 -2.55 -0.51 -18.41
CA SER A 82 -2.85 -1.94 -18.36
C SER A 82 -4.29 -2.29 -18.77
N ALA A 83 -5.08 -1.29 -19.18
CA ALA A 83 -6.46 -1.51 -19.66
C ALA A 83 -6.49 -2.43 -20.89
N GLY A 84 -7.59 -3.14 -21.09
CA GLY A 84 -7.71 -4.19 -22.11
C GLY A 84 -7.16 -5.54 -21.64
N GLU A 85 -5.88 -5.64 -21.27
CA GLU A 85 -5.31 -6.89 -20.75
C GLU A 85 -5.98 -7.29 -19.42
N LEU A 86 -5.94 -6.37 -18.44
CA LEU A 86 -6.52 -6.64 -17.13
C LEU A 86 -8.04 -6.66 -17.14
N ASP A 87 -8.66 -5.96 -18.10
CA ASP A 87 -10.11 -6.02 -18.29
C ASP A 87 -10.55 -7.44 -18.64
N GLY A 88 -9.84 -8.09 -19.56
CA GLY A 88 -10.11 -9.47 -19.94
C GLY A 88 -9.75 -10.48 -18.84
N LYS A 89 -8.64 -10.26 -18.12
CA LYS A 89 -8.17 -11.18 -17.08
C LYS A 89 -9.07 -11.18 -15.85
N TRP A 90 -9.49 -10.00 -15.38
CA TRP A 90 -10.20 -9.82 -14.11
C TRP A 90 -11.68 -9.47 -14.29
N GLY A 91 -12.14 -9.18 -15.51
CA GLY A 91 -13.53 -8.79 -15.77
C GLY A 91 -13.88 -7.41 -15.20
N VAL A 92 -12.93 -6.49 -15.20
CA VAL A 92 -13.06 -5.13 -14.64
C VAL A 92 -12.96 -4.10 -15.77
N ASP A 93 -13.60 -2.94 -15.64
CA ASP A 93 -13.31 -1.77 -16.49
C ASP A 93 -12.20 -0.95 -15.83
N CYS A 94 -10.94 -1.19 -16.23
CA CYS A 94 -9.79 -0.53 -15.63
C CYS A 94 -9.81 0.99 -15.84
N LEU A 95 -10.40 1.48 -16.93
CA LEU A 95 -10.52 2.93 -17.18
C LEU A 95 -11.52 3.57 -16.21
N ALA A 96 -12.67 2.92 -15.98
CA ALA A 96 -13.63 3.38 -14.98
C ALA A 96 -13.06 3.29 -13.56
N LEU A 97 -12.33 2.22 -13.24
CA LEU A 97 -11.65 2.06 -11.96
C LEU A 97 -10.57 3.13 -11.75
N ALA A 98 -9.76 3.44 -12.77
CA ALA A 98 -8.76 4.51 -12.71
C ALA A 98 -9.39 5.88 -12.47
N ARG A 99 -10.52 6.19 -13.12
CA ARG A 99 -11.28 7.44 -12.88
C ARG A 99 -11.82 7.51 -11.45
N ARG A 100 -12.35 6.40 -10.92
CA ARG A 100 -12.80 6.32 -9.52
C ARG A 100 -11.63 6.54 -8.56
N LEU A 101 -10.48 5.90 -8.81
CA LEU A 101 -9.28 6.10 -8.03
C LEU A 101 -8.81 7.57 -8.08
N GLY A 102 -8.86 8.21 -9.25
CA GLY A 102 -8.53 9.63 -9.41
C GLY A 102 -9.48 10.59 -8.68
N ALA A 103 -10.73 10.18 -8.43
CA ALA A 103 -11.72 10.95 -7.68
C ALA A 103 -11.65 10.73 -6.16
N MET A 104 -10.93 9.71 -5.70
CA MET A 104 -10.74 9.44 -4.27
C MET A 104 -9.86 10.50 -3.61
N SER A 105 -10.08 10.70 -2.32
CA SER A 105 -9.21 11.48 -1.46
C SER A 105 -7.79 10.90 -1.46
N PHE A 106 -6.83 11.69 -1.00
CA PHE A 106 -5.46 11.21 -0.83
C PHE A 106 -5.38 10.03 0.15
N ALA A 107 -6.13 10.08 1.25
CA ALA A 107 -6.13 9.04 2.27
C ALA A 107 -6.67 7.70 1.73
N GLU A 108 -7.75 7.72 0.95
CA GLU A 108 -8.28 6.53 0.28
C GLU A 108 -7.29 5.93 -0.72
N ARG A 109 -6.66 6.77 -1.55
CA ARG A 109 -5.63 6.29 -2.49
C ARG A 109 -4.40 5.73 -1.77
N PHE A 110 -4.00 6.36 -0.66
CA PHE A 110 -2.93 5.85 0.19
C PHE A 110 -3.27 4.49 0.79
N ALA A 111 -4.52 4.30 1.24
CA ALA A 111 -4.98 3.00 1.72
C ALA A 111 -4.89 1.92 0.64
N VAL A 112 -5.35 2.22 -0.58
CA VAL A 112 -5.23 1.30 -1.74
C VAL A 112 -3.77 0.95 -2.02
N PHE A 113 -2.88 1.95 -2.04
CA PHE A 113 -1.44 1.75 -2.24
C PHE A 113 -0.86 0.80 -1.19
N GLU A 114 -1.17 1.00 0.10
CA GLU A 114 -0.65 0.16 1.17
C GLU A 114 -1.10 -1.30 1.04
N ILE A 115 -2.35 -1.54 0.66
CA ILE A 115 -2.86 -2.92 0.41
C ILE A 115 -2.09 -3.55 -0.76
N VAL A 116 -1.97 -2.85 -1.89
CA VAL A 116 -1.25 -3.34 -3.08
C VAL A 116 0.22 -3.61 -2.78
N ARG A 117 0.87 -2.72 -2.04
CA ARG A 117 2.26 -2.90 -1.59
C ARG A 117 2.41 -4.14 -0.71
N ARG A 118 1.48 -4.35 0.23
CA ARG A 118 1.50 -5.52 1.10
C ARG A 118 1.24 -6.82 0.33
N PHE A 119 0.38 -6.78 -0.69
CA PHE A 119 0.03 -7.91 -1.53
C PHE A 119 1.26 -8.56 -2.17
N TRP A 120 2.20 -7.75 -2.67
CA TRP A 120 3.45 -8.22 -3.27
C TRP A 120 4.60 -8.42 -2.28
N SER A 121 4.43 -8.04 -1.01
CA SER A 121 5.47 -8.17 0.02
C SER A 121 5.48 -9.53 0.74
N ARG A 122 4.48 -10.37 0.50
CA ARG A 122 4.35 -11.70 1.14
C ARG A 122 4.12 -12.76 0.07
N ASP A 123 4.38 -14.01 0.42
CA ASP A 123 4.02 -15.14 -0.43
C ASP A 123 2.50 -15.22 -0.58
N MET A 124 2.06 -15.20 -1.82
CA MET A 124 0.66 -15.19 -2.20
C MET A 124 -0.01 -16.53 -1.88
N ALA A 125 -1.14 -16.48 -1.17
CA ALA A 125 -1.97 -17.66 -0.93
C ALA A 125 -2.81 -18.01 -2.17
N GLN A 126 -3.32 -19.25 -2.23
CA GLN A 126 -4.22 -19.69 -3.32
C GLN A 126 -5.61 -19.03 -3.27
N ASP A 127 -6.04 -18.56 -2.10
CA ASP A 127 -7.31 -17.86 -1.89
C ASP A 127 -7.07 -16.35 -1.83
N TYR A 128 -7.38 -15.67 -2.95
CA TYR A 128 -7.21 -14.23 -3.08
C TYR A 128 -8.07 -13.43 -2.12
N ARG A 129 -9.30 -13.88 -1.84
CA ARG A 129 -10.22 -13.15 -0.97
C ARG A 129 -9.72 -13.16 0.46
N ALA A 130 -9.42 -14.34 0.98
CA ALA A 130 -8.88 -14.50 2.33
C ALA A 130 -7.55 -13.75 2.47
N TYR A 131 -6.72 -13.79 1.42
CA TYR A 131 -5.46 -13.06 1.39
C TYR A 131 -5.69 -11.55 1.46
N LEU A 132 -6.52 -10.96 0.60
CA LEU A 132 -6.84 -9.53 0.61
C LEU A 132 -7.39 -9.06 1.96
N LEU A 133 -8.32 -9.81 2.56
CA LEU A 133 -8.86 -9.52 3.89
C LEU A 133 -7.76 -9.52 4.95
N SER A 134 -6.79 -10.45 4.87
CA SER A 134 -5.65 -10.51 5.81
C SER A 134 -4.69 -9.31 5.70
N LEU A 135 -4.76 -8.56 4.59
CA LEU A 135 -3.97 -7.34 4.38
C LEU A 135 -4.69 -6.07 4.88
N GLY A 136 -5.98 -6.19 5.22
CA GLY A 136 -6.85 -5.09 5.62
C GLY A 136 -7.74 -4.53 4.50
N ALA A 137 -7.82 -5.20 3.34
CA ALA A 137 -8.69 -4.76 2.25
C ALA A 137 -10.18 -4.92 2.63
N ILE A 138 -11.02 -3.96 2.25
CA ILE A 138 -12.48 -4.13 2.31
C ILE A 138 -12.97 -4.67 0.98
N VAL A 139 -13.40 -5.92 0.98
CA VAL A 139 -13.88 -6.63 -0.22
C VAL A 139 -15.40 -6.71 -0.21
N LYS A 140 -16.03 -6.18 -1.27
CA LYS A 140 -17.48 -6.25 -1.50
C LYS A 140 -17.96 -7.66 -1.85
#